data_AF-A0A821N337-F1
#
_entry.id   AF-A0A821N337-F1
#
_cell.length_a   1.000
_cell.length_b   1.000
_cell.length_c   1.000
_cell.angle_alpha   90.00
_cell.angle_beta   90.00
_cell.angle_gamma   90.00
#
_symmetry.space_group_name_H-M   'P 1'
#
loop_
_entity.id
_entity.type
_entity.pdbx_description
1 polymer ?
#
loop_
_entity_poly.entity_id
_entity_poly.type
_entity_poly.pdbx_seq_one_letter_code
_entity_poly.pdbx_strand_id
1 'polypeptide(L)'
;MIYPLLFPRGDKGWYPELEKIDQSRNRKRVSMLQFYSYRVAIRATFSAIHYGGKLFQQYIVDAYVKTEQNRLAFHRQNQKALRVELNQGLMDHLENEAEIEGLRPEHVIILPSSFQGSPRA
;
A
#
# COMPACT_ATOMS: atom_id res chain seq x y z
N MET A 1 5.38 -13.44 5.50
CA MET A 1 6.04 -13.67 6.81
C MET A 1 5.01 -14.00 7.87
N ILE A 2 5.35 -14.95 8.73
CA ILE A 2 4.54 -15.42 9.86
C ILE A 2 5.25 -14.96 11.14
N TYR A 3 4.51 -14.47 12.13
CA TYR A 3 5.05 -13.99 13.41
C TYR A 3 4.46 -14.78 14.59
N PRO A 4 4.84 -16.05 14.80
CA PRO A 4 4.23 -16.90 15.83
C PRO A 4 4.37 -16.33 17.24
N LEU A 5 5.51 -15.68 17.53
CA LEU A 5 5.76 -15.05 18.83
C LEU A 5 4.86 -13.83 19.11
N LEU A 6 4.44 -13.11 18.06
CA LEU A 6 3.51 -12.00 18.20
C LEU A 6 2.05 -12.47 18.23
N PHE A 7 1.75 -13.61 17.61
CA PHE A 7 0.40 -14.18 17.46
C PHE A 7 0.37 -15.67 17.86
N PRO A 8 0.61 -15.99 19.15
CA PRO A 8 0.71 -17.38 19.60
C PRO A 8 -0.60 -18.17 19.46
N ARG A 9 -1.74 -17.46 19.38
CA ARG A 9 -3.07 -18.05 19.16
C ARG A 9 -3.46 -18.20 17.68
N GLY A 10 -2.57 -17.82 16.75
CA GLY A 10 -2.84 -17.93 15.32
C GLY A 10 -3.86 -16.92 14.79
N ASP A 11 -3.85 -15.69 15.32
CA ASP A 11 -4.76 -14.63 14.89
C ASP A 11 -4.73 -14.46 13.36
N LYS A 12 -5.92 -14.37 12.75
CA LYS A 12 -6.05 -14.17 11.30
C LYS A 12 -5.40 -12.84 10.88
N GLY A 13 -4.65 -12.89 9.78
CA GLY A 13 -4.11 -11.71 9.13
C GLY A 13 -5.18 -10.92 8.38
N TRP A 14 -4.75 -9.82 7.75
CA TRP A 14 -5.60 -9.08 6.82
C TRP A 14 -5.86 -9.90 5.55
N TYR A 15 -7.08 -9.80 5.02
CA TYR A 15 -7.46 -10.32 3.71
C TYR A 15 -8.47 -9.35 3.03
N PRO A 16 -8.61 -9.36 1.70
CA PRO A 16 -9.35 -8.34 0.95
C PRO A 16 -10.84 -8.19 1.30
N GLU A 17 -11.46 -9.26 1.80
CA GLU A 17 -12.89 -9.32 2.14
C GLU A 17 -13.15 -9.00 3.61
N LEU A 18 -12.12 -8.61 4.37
CA LEU A 18 -12.29 -8.24 5.78
C LEU A 18 -13.18 -6.99 5.89
N GLU A 19 -14.33 -7.14 6.54
CA GLU A 19 -15.30 -6.07 6.72
C GLU A 19 -15.21 -5.39 8.10
N LYS A 20 -15.68 -4.15 8.15
CA LYS A 20 -15.84 -3.41 9.40
C LYS A 20 -17.08 -3.90 10.13
N ILE A 21 -16.99 -3.89 11.46
CA ILE A 21 -18.12 -4.23 12.35
C ILE A 21 -19.25 -3.20 12.20
N ASP A 22 -18.90 -1.92 12.11
CA ASP A 22 -19.87 -0.86 11.83
C ASP A 22 -19.96 -0.60 10.32
N GLN A 23 -21.08 -1.01 9.73
CA GLN A 23 -21.37 -0.85 8.30
C GLN A 23 -22.02 0.49 7.95
N SER A 24 -22.23 1.38 8.92
CA SER A 24 -22.88 2.69 8.72
C SER A 24 -22.11 3.60 7.76
N ARG A 25 -20.78 3.45 7.65
CA ARG A 25 -19.95 4.26 6.75
C ARG A 25 -19.86 3.66 5.35
N ASN A 26 -19.86 4.52 4.32
CA ASN A 26 -19.78 4.18 2.88
C ASN A 26 -18.66 3.18 2.47
N ARG A 27 -17.65 2.93 3.31
CA ARG A 27 -16.61 1.91 3.06
C ARG A 27 -16.75 0.73 4.03
N LYS A 28 -17.33 -0.36 3.54
CA LYS A 28 -17.54 -1.63 4.27
C LYS A 28 -16.25 -2.42 4.53
N ARG A 29 -15.31 -2.40 3.58
CA ARG A 29 -14.03 -3.13 3.69
C ARG A 29 -12.99 -2.40 4.54
N VAL A 30 -12.18 -3.15 5.28
CA VAL A 30 -11.03 -2.69 6.06
C VAL A 30 -9.81 -2.59 5.15
N SER A 31 -9.19 -1.42 5.05
CA SER A 31 -7.93 -1.30 4.32
C SER A 31 -6.76 -1.94 5.08
N MET A 32 -5.70 -2.35 4.39
CA MET A 32 -4.48 -2.85 5.06
C MET A 32 -3.94 -1.86 6.09
N LEU A 33 -3.93 -0.56 5.76
CA LEU A 33 -3.51 0.49 6.68
C LEU A 33 -4.38 0.50 7.94
N GLN A 34 -5.72 0.46 7.79
CA GLN A 34 -6.63 0.43 8.94
C GLN A 34 -6.40 -0.79 9.84
N PHE A 35 -6.17 -1.95 9.23
CA PHE A 35 -5.88 -3.18 9.97
C PHE A 35 -4.57 -3.09 10.76
N TYR A 36 -3.49 -2.64 10.12
CA TYR A 36 -2.20 -2.52 10.79
C TYR A 36 -2.19 -1.41 11.84
N SER A 37 -2.79 -0.25 11.57
CA SER A 37 -2.97 0.83 12.55
C SER A 37 -3.78 0.37 13.76
N TYR A 38 -4.85 -0.41 13.56
CA TYR A 38 -5.62 -0.98 14.68
C TYR A 38 -4.76 -1.91 15.56
N ARG A 39 -3.92 -2.74 14.95
CA ARG A 39 -3.05 -3.70 15.67
C ARG A 39 -1.90 -3.05 16.41
N VAL A 40 -1.37 -1.93 15.90
CA VAL A 40 -0.28 -1.16 16.54
C VAL A 40 -0.84 -0.05 17.44
N ALA A 41 -2.16 0.14 17.52
CA ALA A 41 -2.73 1.11 18.44
C ALA A 41 -2.42 0.74 19.90
N ILE A 42 -1.87 1.69 20.65
CA ILE A 42 -1.55 1.53 22.07
C ILE A 42 -2.86 1.43 22.87
N ARG A 43 -2.93 0.45 23.78
CA ARG A 43 -4.08 0.19 24.66
C ARG A 43 -3.57 -0.14 26.06
N ALA A 44 -4.43 -0.03 27.07
CA ALA A 44 -4.09 -0.34 28.45
C ALA A 44 -3.79 -1.84 28.70
N THR A 45 -4.16 -2.71 27.77
CA THR A 45 -3.94 -4.17 27.86
C THR A 45 -2.56 -4.58 27.35
N PHE A 46 -2.00 -5.66 27.90
CA PHE A 46 -0.77 -6.26 27.38
C PHE A 46 -0.87 -6.56 25.88
N SER A 47 0.19 -6.21 25.13
CA SER A 47 0.26 -6.42 23.69
C SER A 47 1.63 -6.97 23.30
N ALA A 48 1.67 -8.26 22.92
CA ALA A 48 2.89 -8.92 22.45
C ALA A 48 3.60 -8.16 21.30
N ILE A 49 2.83 -7.49 20.43
CA ILE A 49 3.35 -6.63 19.37
C ILE A 49 4.28 -5.54 19.93
N HIS A 50 3.87 -4.80 20.96
CA HIS A 50 4.62 -3.66 21.49
C HIS A 50 5.85 -4.10 22.30
N TYR A 51 5.75 -5.24 22.99
CA TYR A 51 6.87 -5.81 23.74
C TYR A 51 7.83 -6.65 22.88
N GLY A 52 7.57 -6.78 21.57
CA GLY A 52 8.36 -7.59 20.65
C GLY A 52 9.74 -7.04 20.27
N GLY A 53 10.11 -5.82 20.70
CA GLY A 53 11.44 -5.23 20.48
C GLY A 53 11.87 -5.22 19.00
N LYS A 54 12.95 -5.93 18.64
CA LYS A 54 13.38 -6.04 17.22
C LYS A 54 12.33 -6.69 16.32
N LEU A 55 11.57 -7.65 16.86
CA LEU A 55 10.50 -8.31 16.12
C LEU A 55 9.35 -7.35 15.81
N PHE A 56 9.10 -6.39 16.71
CA PHE A 56 8.15 -5.30 16.47
C PHE A 56 8.59 -4.40 15.32
N GLN A 57 9.87 -4.03 15.28
CA GLN A 57 10.42 -3.22 14.19
C GLN A 57 10.27 -3.93 12.84
N GLN A 58 10.64 -5.22 12.78
CA GLN A 58 10.45 -6.02 11.56
C GLN A 58 8.97 -6.10 11.16
N TYR A 59 8.07 -6.29 12.13
CA TYR A 59 6.64 -6.33 11.88
C TYR A 59 6.10 -5.01 11.30
N ILE A 60 6.57 -3.85 11.79
CA ILE A 60 6.19 -2.54 11.25
C ILE A 60 6.70 -2.35 9.82
N VAL A 61 7.97 -2.68 9.55
CA VAL A 61 8.55 -2.55 8.21
C VAL A 61 7.77 -3.42 7.22
N ASP A 62 7.48 -4.67 7.58
CA ASP A 62 6.67 -5.58 6.77
C ASP A 62 5.25 -5.03 6.52
N ALA A 63 4.61 -4.48 7.55
CA ALA A 63 3.28 -3.88 7.44
C ALA A 63 3.28 -2.69 6.48
N TYR A 64 4.32 -1.86 6.54
CA TYR A 64 4.52 -0.74 5.63
C TYR A 64 4.70 -1.22 4.18
N VAL A 65 5.64 -2.12 3.93
CA VAL A 65 5.91 -2.66 2.59
C VAL A 65 4.65 -3.28 1.97
N LYS A 66 3.88 -4.07 2.72
CA LYS A 66 2.62 -4.64 2.24
C LYS A 66 1.58 -3.59 1.90
N THR A 67 1.46 -2.55 2.74
CA THR A 67 0.51 -1.46 2.53
C THR A 67 0.87 -0.65 1.29
N GLU A 68 2.15 -0.32 1.11
CA GLU A 68 2.64 0.40 -0.08
C GLU A 68 2.51 -0.43 -1.35
N GLN A 69 2.83 -1.73 -1.29
CA GLN A 69 2.64 -2.63 -2.42
C GLN A 69 1.17 -2.68 -2.86
N ASN A 70 0.22 -2.69 -1.92
CA ASN A 70 -1.21 -2.63 -2.22
C ASN A 70 -1.59 -1.29 -2.88
N ARG A 71 -1.07 -0.16 -2.38
CA ARG A 71 -1.29 1.16 -3.01
C ARG A 71 -0.75 1.21 -4.43
N LEU A 72 0.47 0.72 -4.66
CA LEU A 72 1.08 0.65 -5.98
C LEU A 72 0.29 -0.25 -6.93
N ALA A 73 -0.19 -1.40 -6.45
CA ALA A 73 -1.06 -2.29 -7.22
C ALA A 73 -2.37 -1.58 -7.60
N PHE A 74 -2.96 -0.81 -6.68
CA PHE A 74 -4.13 0.01 -6.97
C PHE A 74 -3.84 1.03 -8.08
N HIS A 75 -2.74 1.78 -8.00
CA HIS A 75 -2.37 2.73 -9.05
C HIS A 75 -2.16 2.06 -10.41
N ARG A 76 -1.47 0.91 -10.44
CA ARG A 76 -1.26 0.13 -11.67
C ARG A 76 -2.59 -0.31 -12.31
N GLN A 77 -3.55 -0.78 -11.51
CA GLN A 77 -4.83 -1.30 -12.01
C GLN A 77 -5.83 -0.21 -12.38
N ASN A 78 -5.75 0.96 -11.74
CA ASN A 78 -6.73 2.03 -11.88
C ASN A 78 -6.24 3.17 -12.78
N GLN A 79 -5.21 2.95 -13.62
CA GLN A 79 -4.63 4.05 -14.39
C GLN A 79 -5.63 4.77 -15.29
N LYS A 80 -6.53 4.04 -15.95
CA LYS A 80 -7.57 4.63 -16.79
C LYS A 80 -8.47 5.61 -16.01
N ALA A 81 -8.73 5.33 -14.74
CA ALA A 81 -9.53 6.19 -13.87
C ALA A 81 -8.74 7.39 -13.33
N LEU A 82 -7.40 7.32 -13.29
CA LEU A 82 -6.52 8.37 -12.78
C LEU A 82 -6.28 9.53 -13.79
N ARG A 83 -7.19 9.72 -14.75
CA ARG A 83 -7.16 10.78 -15.77
C ARG A 83 -5.85 10.81 -16.58
N VAL A 84 -5.63 9.75 -17.35
CA VAL A 84 -4.57 9.69 -18.38
C VAL A 84 -4.73 10.81 -19.43
N GLU A 85 -5.94 11.34 -19.64
CA GLU A 85 -6.19 12.45 -20.60
C GLU A 85 -5.32 13.69 -20.35
N LEU A 86 -5.04 14.04 -19.09
CA LEU A 86 -4.14 15.18 -18.79
C LEU A 86 -2.65 14.85 -19.04
N ASN A 87 -2.31 13.56 -19.02
CA ASN A 87 -0.94 13.08 -19.16
C ASN A 87 -0.67 12.51 -20.57
N GLN A 88 -1.63 12.59 -21.49
CA GLN A 88 -1.48 12.03 -22.83
C GLN A 88 -0.31 12.69 -23.58
N GLY A 89 -0.23 14.03 -23.54
CA GLY A 89 0.91 14.77 -24.10
C GLY A 89 2.25 14.48 -23.40
N LEU A 90 2.24 14.07 -22.12
CA LEU A 90 3.44 13.62 -21.42
C LEU A 90 3.88 12.23 -21.93
N MET A 91 2.93 11.33 -22.15
CA MET A 91 3.19 9.99 -22.68
C MET A 91 3.72 10.07 -24.11
N ASP A 92 3.14 10.93 -24.96
CA ASP A 92 3.60 11.16 -26.32
C ASP A 92 5.04 11.71 -26.35
N HIS A 93 5.39 12.63 -25.43
CA HIS A 93 6.75 13.15 -25.31
C HIS A 93 7.75 12.06 -24.88
N LEU A 94 7.37 11.24 -23.89
CA LEU A 94 8.20 10.13 -23.42
C LEU A 94 8.39 9.05 -24.49
N GLU A 95 7.38 8.78 -25.31
CA GLU A 95 7.46 7.81 -26.40
C GLU A 95 8.42 8.30 -27.50
N ASN A 96 8.39 9.60 -27.83
CA ASN A 96 9.35 10.22 -28.75
C ASN A 96 10.79 10.19 -28.20
N GLU A 97 11.00 10.54 -26.91
CA GLU A 97 12.34 10.45 -26.30
C GLU A 97 12.86 9.02 -26.27
N ALA A 98 12.01 8.06 -25.96
CA ALA A 98 12.40 6.66 -25.91
C ALA A 98 12.75 6.12 -27.31
N GLU A 99 12.04 6.53 -28.36
CA GLU A 99 12.38 6.22 -29.75
C GLU A 99 13.76 6.79 -30.14
N ILE A 100 14.08 8.01 -29.70
CA ILE A 100 15.40 8.65 -29.91
C ILE A 100 16.52 7.87 -29.20
N GLU A 101 16.27 7.36 -27.99
CA GLU A 101 17.24 6.58 -27.20
C GLU A 101 17.26 5.08 -27.55
N GLY A 102 16.39 4.62 -28.46
CA GLY A 102 16.24 3.19 -28.80
C GLY A 102 15.64 2.33 -27.68
N LEU A 103 15.03 2.96 -26.68
CA LEU A 103 14.34 2.32 -25.57
C LEU A 103 12.85 2.18 -25.92
N ARG A 104 12.24 1.02 -25.68
CA ARG A 104 10.79 0.84 -25.79
C ARG A 104 10.19 0.59 -24.42
N PRO A 105 9.59 1.59 -23.78
CA PRO A 105 8.94 1.42 -22.49
C PRO A 105 7.62 0.66 -22.70
N GLU A 106 7.61 -0.66 -22.47
CA GLU A 106 6.42 -1.48 -22.68
C GLU A 106 5.24 -1.08 -21.77
N HIS A 107 5.51 -0.54 -20.58
CA HIS A 107 4.47 -0.13 -19.62
C HIS A 107 4.90 1.08 -18.78
N VAL A 108 4.30 2.25 -19.06
CA VAL A 108 4.48 3.45 -18.24
C VAL A 108 3.36 3.53 -17.19
N ILE A 109 3.73 3.60 -15.91
CA ILE A 109 2.80 3.75 -14.78
C ILE A 109 3.02 5.13 -14.17
N ILE A 110 2.01 5.99 -14.26
CA ILE A 110 2.07 7.33 -13.68
C ILE A 110 1.70 7.26 -12.19
N LEU A 111 2.63 7.64 -11.32
CA LEU A 111 2.33 7.78 -9.90
C LEU A 111 1.85 9.21 -9.61
N PRO A 112 0.89 9.39 -8.67
CA PRO A 112 0.47 10.73 -8.25
C PRO A 112 1.62 11.48 -7.58
N SER A 113 1.59 12.81 -7.62
CA SER A 113 2.59 13.67 -6.97
C SER A 113 2.70 13.42 -5.46
N SER A 114 1.62 12.98 -4.82
CA SER A 114 1.56 12.62 -3.39
C SER A 114 2.30 11.31 -3.04
N PHE A 115 2.93 10.64 -4.00
CA PHE A 115 3.69 9.43 -3.73
C PHE A 115 4.99 9.74 -2.97
N GLN A 116 5.26 8.99 -1.91
CA GLN A 116 6.43 9.22 -1.06
C GLN A 116 7.71 8.83 -1.81
N GLY A 117 8.65 9.77 -1.92
CA GLY A 117 9.87 9.62 -2.74
C GLY A 117 9.72 10.10 -4.18
N SER A 118 8.57 10.70 -4.53
CA SER A 118 8.43 11.47 -5.77
C SER A 118 9.39 12.67 -5.75
N PRO A 119 10.06 13.02 -6.88
CA PRO A 119 10.80 14.28 -7.00
C PRO A 119 9.95 15.53 -6.77
N ARG A 120 8.63 15.38 -6.73
CA ARG A 120 7.64 16.45 -6.57
C ARG A 120 7.01 16.50 -5.16
N ALA A 121 7.45 15.64 -4.22
CA ALA A 121 6.92 15.53 -2.86
C ALA A 121 7.64 16.43 -1.85
#